data_AF-A0A942F7K2-F1
#
_entry.id   AF-A0A942F7K2-F1
#
_cell.length_a   1.000
_cell.length_b   1.000
_cell.length_c   1.000
_cell.angle_alpha   90.00
_cell.angle_beta   90.00
_cell.angle_gamma   90.00
#
_symmetry.space_group_name_H-M   'P 1'
#
loop_
_entity.id
_entity.type
_entity.pdbx_description
1 polymer ?
#
loop_
_entity_poly.entity_id
_entity_poly.type
_entity_poly.pdbx_seq_one_letter_code
_entity_poly.pdbx_strand_id
1 'polypeptide(L)'
;MSVPYEQLVTGAAFRFKNGIRRITGMRGHVGTGFMVDWEYADGLPRRRQTGSLWSHSFRMQALELVLDPSTVGEQRQLLPSQRIVACLDQPVVITIKSRCPAKWVMVDMETGQLWGHDGKTFQRLTDQQAGEVAAVASLACKGA
;
A
#
# COMPACT_ATOMS: atom_id res chain seq x y z
N MET A 1 -16.26 5.78 -13.43
CA MET A 1 -15.50 4.67 -14.02
C MET A 1 -15.83 3.42 -13.21
N SER A 2 -16.10 2.29 -13.86
CA SER A 2 -16.34 1.03 -13.15
C SER A 2 -15.01 0.28 -12.99
N VAL A 3 -14.86 -0.42 -11.87
CA VAL A 3 -13.69 -1.26 -11.61
C VAL A 3 -13.62 -2.38 -12.68
N PRO A 4 -12.45 -2.75 -13.23
CA PRO A 4 -12.32 -3.88 -14.18
C PRO A 4 -12.76 -5.23 -13.60
N TYR A 5 -13.21 -6.17 -14.43
CA TYR A 5 -13.67 -7.50 -13.95
C TYR A 5 -12.51 -8.32 -13.39
N GLU A 6 -11.31 -8.13 -13.94
CA GLU A 6 -10.07 -8.83 -13.60
C GLU A 6 -9.62 -8.54 -12.16
N GLN A 7 -10.11 -7.45 -11.57
CA GLN A 7 -9.81 -7.09 -10.19
C GLN A 7 -10.72 -7.79 -9.18
N LEU A 8 -11.84 -8.37 -9.62
CA LEU A 8 -12.73 -9.11 -8.73
C LEU A 8 -12.11 -10.47 -8.39
N VAL A 9 -11.35 -10.51 -7.30
CA VAL A 9 -10.76 -11.73 -6.75
C VAL A 9 -11.11 -11.85 -5.26
N THR A 10 -11.23 -13.08 -4.76
CA THR A 10 -11.42 -13.31 -3.33
C THR A 10 -10.26 -12.68 -2.54
N GLY A 11 -10.60 -11.95 -1.48
CA GLY A 11 -9.66 -11.16 -0.67
C GLY A 11 -9.51 -9.71 -1.13
N ALA A 12 -9.86 -9.36 -2.37
CA ALA A 12 -9.78 -7.97 -2.83
C ALA A 12 -10.78 -7.09 -2.07
N ALA A 13 -10.33 -5.91 -1.63
CA ALA A 13 -11.18 -4.91 -1.00
C ALA A 13 -11.39 -3.71 -1.91
N PHE A 14 -12.59 -3.15 -1.86
CA PHE A 14 -12.98 -2.02 -2.67
C PHE A 14 -13.66 -0.96 -1.82
N ARG A 15 -13.39 0.31 -2.16
CA ARG A 15 -14.06 1.44 -1.54
C ARG A 15 -15.44 1.65 -2.18
N PHE A 16 -16.47 1.76 -1.35
CA PHE A 16 -17.82 2.15 -1.72
C PHE A 16 -18.20 3.44 -1.01
N LYS A 17 -19.25 4.14 -1.47
CA LYS A 17 -19.76 5.35 -0.81
C LYS A 17 -20.13 5.15 0.67
N ASN A 18 -20.42 3.92 1.07
CA ASN A 18 -20.91 3.57 2.41
C ASN A 18 -19.96 2.71 3.24
N GLY A 19 -18.70 2.52 2.79
CA GLY A 19 -17.69 1.75 3.52
C GLY A 19 -16.75 0.96 2.60
N ILE A 20 -15.86 0.19 3.21
CA ILE A 20 -14.95 -0.71 2.49
C ILE A 20 -15.53 -2.11 2.51
N ARG A 21 -15.58 -2.77 1.34
CA ARG A 21 -16.07 -4.14 1.23
C ARG A 21 -14.99 -5.06 0.67
N ARG A 22 -14.75 -6.19 1.34
CA ARG A 22 -13.88 -7.28 0.89
C ARG A 22 -14.69 -8.36 0.21
N ILE A 23 -14.22 -8.88 -0.92
CA ILE A 23 -14.79 -10.05 -1.58
C ILE A 23 -14.41 -11.29 -0.78
N THR A 24 -15.41 -12.03 -0.29
CA THR A 24 -15.20 -13.27 0.48
C THR A 24 -15.43 -14.52 -0.37
N GLY A 25 -16.13 -14.39 -1.49
CA GLY A 25 -16.36 -15.47 -2.43
C GLY A 25 -16.99 -15.00 -3.71
N MET A 26 -16.91 -15.83 -4.73
CA MET A 26 -17.55 -15.61 -6.02
C MET A 26 -18.20 -16.91 -6.47
N ARG A 27 -19.44 -16.83 -6.95
CA ARG A 27 -20.22 -18.00 -7.37
C ARG A 27 -21.03 -17.71 -8.63
N GLY A 28 -21.27 -18.76 -9.41
CA GLY A 28 -21.88 -18.67 -10.75
C GLY A 28 -20.83 -18.49 -11.86
N HIS A 29 -21.29 -18.49 -13.11
CA HIS A 29 -20.41 -18.37 -14.28
C HIS A 29 -20.31 -16.92 -14.76
N VAL A 30 -19.12 -16.50 -15.18
CA VAL A 30 -18.89 -15.17 -15.76
C VAL A 30 -19.81 -15.00 -16.98
N GLY A 31 -20.67 -13.98 -16.94
CA GLY A 31 -21.65 -13.69 -18.00
C GLY A 31 -23.10 -13.99 -17.65
N THR A 32 -23.40 -14.95 -16.76
CA THR A 32 -24.76 -15.23 -16.28
C THR A 32 -24.79 -15.63 -14.81
N GLY A 33 -25.43 -14.83 -13.95
CA GLY A 33 -25.58 -15.12 -12.53
C GLY A 33 -24.27 -15.07 -11.71
N PHE A 34 -23.23 -14.38 -12.20
CA PHE A 34 -21.97 -14.20 -11.47
C PHE A 34 -22.16 -13.27 -10.27
N MET A 35 -22.20 -13.86 -9.08
CA MET A 35 -22.41 -13.20 -7.80
C MET A 35 -21.09 -13.04 -7.06
N VAL A 36 -20.92 -11.88 -6.43
CA VAL A 36 -19.82 -11.52 -5.53
C VAL A 36 -20.38 -11.52 -4.12
N ASP A 37 -19.92 -12.46 -3.31
CA ASP A 37 -20.14 -12.46 -1.87
C ASP A 37 -19.08 -11.55 -1.22
N TRP A 38 -19.51 -10.73 -0.26
CA TRP A 38 -18.68 -9.69 0.33
C TRP A 38 -18.98 -9.48 1.81
N GLU A 39 -18.04 -8.83 2.50
CA GLU A 39 -18.19 -8.34 3.85
C GLU A 39 -17.63 -6.93 4.01
N TYR A 40 -18.09 -6.18 5.02
CA TYR A 40 -17.48 -4.91 5.39
C TYR A 40 -16.13 -5.15 6.05
N ALA A 41 -15.10 -4.48 5.55
CA ALA A 41 -13.72 -4.60 6.00
C ALA A 41 -13.20 -3.33 6.70
N ASP A 42 -14.09 -2.39 7.04
CA ASP A 42 -13.71 -1.11 7.68
C ASP A 42 -13.75 -1.13 9.21
N GLY A 43 -14.07 -2.27 9.83
CA GLY A 43 -14.07 -2.43 11.29
C GLY A 43 -15.17 -1.66 12.02
N LEU A 44 -16.12 -1.05 11.31
CA LEU A 44 -17.20 -0.27 11.92
C LEU A 44 -18.39 -1.17 12.33
N PRO A 45 -19.07 -0.87 13.45
CA PRO A 45 -20.27 -1.61 13.84
C PRO A 45 -21.40 -1.31 12.85
N ARG A 46 -21.90 -2.37 12.19
CA ARG A 46 -22.91 -2.26 11.14
C ARG A 46 -24.04 -3.26 11.38
N ARG A 47 -25.28 -2.86 11.07
CA ARG A 47 -26.46 -3.75 11.14
C ARG A 47 -26.33 -4.96 10.20
N ARG A 48 -25.63 -4.81 9.07
CA ARG A 48 -25.33 -5.87 8.11
C ARG A 48 -23.83 -5.88 7.85
N GLN A 49 -23.17 -6.98 8.18
CA GLN A 49 -21.72 -7.15 7.99
C GLN A 49 -21.37 -7.82 6.67
N THR A 50 -22.24 -8.67 6.12
CA THR A 50 -21.97 -9.45 4.90
C THR A 50 -23.11 -9.34 3.88
N GLY A 51 -22.85 -9.69 2.63
CA GLY A 51 -23.89 -9.77 1.60
C GLY A 51 -23.42 -10.35 0.28
N SER A 52 -24.31 -10.32 -0.70
CA SER A 52 -24.06 -10.79 -2.05
C SER A 52 -24.60 -9.79 -3.05
N LEU A 53 -23.87 -9.53 -4.12
CA LEU A 53 -24.29 -8.66 -5.21
C LEU A 53 -23.94 -9.30 -6.55
N TRP A 54 -24.73 -8.98 -7.57
CA TRP A 54 -24.33 -9.27 -8.94
C TRP A 54 -23.02 -8.54 -9.23
N SER A 55 -22.06 -9.24 -9.84
CA SER A 55 -20.73 -8.70 -10.13
C SER A 55 -20.78 -7.40 -10.93
N HIS A 56 -21.72 -7.28 -11.88
CA HIS A 56 -21.96 -6.03 -12.60
C HIS A 56 -22.33 -4.87 -11.67
N SER A 57 -23.29 -5.09 -10.75
CA SER A 57 -23.71 -4.09 -9.76
C SER A 57 -22.58 -3.74 -8.79
N PHE A 58 -21.80 -4.74 -8.37
CA PHE A 58 -20.65 -4.54 -7.49
C PHE A 58 -19.63 -3.60 -8.13
N ARG A 59 -19.24 -3.87 -9.40
CA ARG A 59 -18.27 -3.04 -10.16
C ARG A 59 -18.75 -1.63 -10.43
N MET A 60 -20.04 -1.45 -10.66
CA MET A 60 -20.64 -0.14 -10.92
C MET A 60 -20.70 0.73 -9.66
N GLN A 61 -20.79 0.11 -8.49
CA GLN A 61 -20.84 0.80 -7.19
C GLN A 61 -19.46 0.98 -6.54
N ALA A 62 -18.51 0.10 -6.85
CA ALA A 62 -17.14 0.18 -6.37
C ALA A 62 -16.44 1.40 -6.99
N LEU A 63 -15.77 2.18 -6.14
CA LEU A 63 -15.06 3.40 -6.54
C LEU A 63 -13.63 3.08 -6.98
N GLU A 64 -12.91 2.31 -6.17
CA GLU A 64 -11.52 1.91 -6.42
C GLU A 64 -11.16 0.66 -5.62
N LEU A 65 -10.17 -0.10 -6.11
CA LEU A 65 -9.50 -1.15 -5.35
C LEU A 65 -8.68 -0.50 -4.23
N VAL A 66 -8.79 -1.02 -3.02
CA VAL A 66 -8.03 -0.57 -1.85
C VAL A 66 -7.35 -1.76 -1.19
N LEU A 67 -6.31 -1.48 -0.42
CA LEU A 67 -5.78 -2.47 0.52
C LEU A 67 -6.87 -2.79 1.55
N ASP A 68 -7.10 -4.08 1.78
CA ASP A 68 -8.05 -4.52 2.78
C ASP A 68 -7.56 -4.11 4.19
N PRO A 69 -8.29 -3.22 4.90
CA PRO A 69 -7.89 -2.73 6.23
C PRO A 69 -7.74 -3.85 7.26
N SER A 70 -8.42 -4.98 7.05
CA SER A 70 -8.39 -6.13 7.95
C SER A 70 -7.24 -7.12 7.66
N THR A 71 -6.60 -7.02 6.48
CA THR A 71 -5.32 -7.70 6.17
C THR A 71 -4.09 -6.85 6.43
N VAL A 72 -4.26 -5.61 6.90
CA VAL A 72 -3.12 -4.78 7.29
C VAL A 72 -2.51 -5.39 8.56
N GLY A 73 -1.54 -6.27 8.35
CA GLY A 73 -0.85 -6.99 9.43
C GLY A 73 -0.28 -6.00 10.45
N GLU A 74 0.44 -4.97 10.01
CA GLU A 74 1.00 -3.97 10.92
C GLU A 74 0.81 -2.58 10.30
N GLN A 75 0.58 -1.57 11.13
CA GLN A 75 0.54 -0.18 10.70
C GLN A 75 1.75 0.55 11.28
N ARG A 76 2.42 1.36 10.45
CA ARG A 76 3.58 2.15 10.87
C ARG A 76 3.32 3.63 10.60
N GLN A 77 3.81 4.47 11.50
CA GLN A 77 3.67 5.92 11.37
C GLN A 77 4.94 6.51 10.74
N LEU A 78 4.79 7.27 9.67
CA LEU A 78 5.90 7.92 8.98
C LEU A 78 6.25 9.26 9.60
N LEU A 79 7.53 9.55 9.68
CA LEU A 79 8.09 10.87 9.95
C LEU A 79 8.32 11.64 8.63
N PRO A 80 8.25 12.98 8.62
CA PRO A 80 7.69 13.86 9.66
C PRO A 80 6.17 13.99 9.55
N SER A 81 5.56 13.50 8.47
CA SER A 81 4.15 13.74 8.13
C SER A 81 3.13 13.16 9.13
N GLN A 82 3.58 12.28 10.02
CA GLN A 82 2.74 11.49 10.94
C GLN A 82 1.69 10.62 10.23
N ARG A 83 1.83 10.44 8.91
CA ARG A 83 0.92 9.61 8.11
C ARG A 83 1.10 8.14 8.47
N ILE A 84 -0.01 7.48 8.77
CA ILE A 84 -0.04 6.03 9.00
C ILE A 84 -0.09 5.30 7.66
N VAL A 85 0.77 4.31 7.48
CA VAL A 85 0.81 3.44 6.30
C VAL A 85 0.70 1.98 6.69
N ALA A 86 0.09 1.19 5.81
CA ALA A 86 -0.03 -0.26 5.97
C ALA A 86 1.29 -0.95 5.61
N CYS A 87 1.74 -1.88 6.45
CA CYS A 87 2.79 -2.81 6.12
C CYS A 87 2.26 -3.91 5.19
N LEU A 88 3.08 -4.28 4.22
CA LEU A 88 2.88 -5.50 3.45
C LEU A 88 3.32 -6.69 4.29
N ASP A 89 2.60 -7.80 4.16
CA ASP A 89 2.91 -9.07 4.82
C ASP A 89 4.09 -9.79 4.16
N GLN A 90 4.38 -9.47 2.89
CA GLN A 90 5.50 -10.03 2.14
C GLN A 90 6.61 -8.98 1.90
N PRO A 91 7.89 -9.41 1.89
CA PRO A 91 9.00 -8.53 1.50
C PRO A 91 8.86 -8.00 0.07
N VAL A 92 9.24 -6.74 -0.14
CA VAL A 92 9.34 -6.12 -1.47
C VAL A 92 10.79 -6.03 -1.88
N VAL A 93 11.09 -6.43 -3.12
CA VAL A 93 12.43 -6.33 -3.71
C VAL A 93 12.52 -5.08 -4.57
N ILE A 94 13.44 -4.17 -4.21
CA ILE A 94 13.76 -2.97 -5.00
C ILE A 94 15.13 -3.18 -5.66
N THR A 95 15.19 -3.08 -6.99
CA THR A 95 16.45 -3.22 -7.74
C THR A 95 16.92 -1.87 -8.28
N ILE A 96 18.10 -1.44 -7.88
CA ILE A 96 18.74 -0.20 -8.36
C ILE A 96 19.96 -0.57 -9.20
N LYS A 97 20.01 -0.09 -10.45
CA LYS A 97 21.18 -0.20 -11.33
C LYS A 97 21.88 1.15 -11.40
N SER A 98 23.11 1.23 -10.90
CA SER A 98 23.91 2.47 -10.91
C SER A 98 25.38 2.16 -11.15
N ARG A 99 26.08 3.09 -11.81
CA ARG A 99 27.55 3.06 -11.95
C ARG A 99 28.27 3.65 -10.73
N CYS A 100 27.53 4.31 -9.84
CA CYS A 100 28.06 5.02 -8.68
C CYS A 100 27.27 4.63 -7.42
N PRO A 101 27.46 3.42 -6.87
CA PRO A 101 26.65 2.94 -5.74
C PRO A 101 26.81 3.80 -4.48
N ALA A 102 28.00 4.37 -4.23
CA ALA A 102 28.22 5.22 -3.06
C ALA A 102 27.56 6.61 -3.11
N LYS A 103 26.88 6.98 -4.21
CA LYS A 103 26.25 8.30 -4.38
C LYS A 103 24.78 8.36 -3.97
N TRP A 104 24.22 7.26 -3.48
CA TRP A 104 22.82 7.20 -3.10
C TRP A 104 22.65 6.80 -1.64
N VAL A 105 21.51 7.18 -1.09
CA VAL A 105 21.11 6.93 0.29
C VAL A 105 19.64 6.51 0.28
N MET A 106 19.28 5.58 1.16
CA MET A 106 17.91 5.24 1.50
C MET A 106 17.57 5.88 2.84
N VAL A 107 16.40 6.49 2.91
CA VAL A 107 15.86 7.07 4.15
C VAL A 107 14.78 6.13 4.65
N ASP A 108 14.95 5.62 5.86
CA ASP A 108 13.84 4.99 6.57
C ASP A 108 12.91 6.10 7.07
N MET A 109 11.73 6.18 6.44
CA MET A 109 10.74 7.19 6.76
C MET A 109 10.01 6.93 8.09
N GLU A 110 10.15 5.76 8.71
CA GLU A 110 9.61 5.48 10.05
C GLU A 110 10.57 5.99 11.14
N THR A 111 11.86 5.68 11.02
CA THR A 111 12.85 5.96 12.07
C THR A 111 13.72 7.19 11.80
N GLY A 112 13.72 7.70 10.57
CA GLY A 112 14.63 8.76 10.12
C GLY A 112 16.07 8.27 9.88
N GLN A 113 16.34 6.97 9.99
CA GLN A 113 17.68 6.44 9.77
C GLN A 113 18.09 6.50 8.30
N LEU A 114 19.36 6.83 8.08
CA LEU A 114 19.97 6.87 6.75
C LEU A 114 20.84 5.64 6.51
N TRP A 115 20.63 5.03 5.36
CA TRP A 115 21.31 3.81 4.93
C TRP A 115 21.97 4.03 3.58
N GLY A 116 23.22 3.58 3.45
CA GLY A 116 23.98 3.66 2.21
C GLY A 116 24.38 2.29 1.70
N HIS A 117 24.98 2.29 0.52
CA HIS A 117 25.56 1.09 -0.07
C HIS A 117 26.85 1.44 -0.80
N ASP A 118 27.90 0.67 -0.56
CA ASP A 118 29.21 0.88 -1.18
C ASP A 118 29.40 0.11 -2.50
N GLY A 119 28.39 -0.68 -2.89
CA GLY A 119 28.44 -1.58 -4.03
C GLY A 119 28.56 -3.05 -3.63
N LYS A 120 28.78 -3.33 -2.35
CA LYS A 120 28.89 -4.69 -1.80
C LYS A 120 27.94 -4.91 -0.62
N THR A 121 27.83 -3.94 0.27
CA THR A 121 27.08 -4.07 1.53
C THR A 121 26.12 -2.91 1.70
N PHE A 122 24.94 -3.24 2.21
CA PHE A 122 23.98 -2.27 2.70
C PHE A 122 24.26 -2.03 4.18
N GLN A 123 24.48 -0.77 4.56
CA GLN A 123 24.86 -0.45 5.93
C GLN A 123 24.27 0.89 6.37
N ARG A 124 24.04 1.01 7.68
CA ARG A 124 23.64 2.26 8.30
C ARG A 124 24.79 3.27 8.18
N LEU A 125 24.45 4.51 7.84
CA LEU A 125 25.43 5.59 7.78
C LEU A 125 25.86 6.00 9.18
N THR A 126 27.13 6.40 9.30
CA THR A 126 27.65 7.06 10.50
C THR A 126 27.02 8.46 10.65
N ASP A 127 27.04 9.03 11.85
CA ASP A 127 26.48 10.36 12.11
C ASP A 127 27.13 11.44 11.23
N GLN A 128 28.44 11.32 10.95
CA GLN A 128 29.15 12.22 10.05
C GLN A 128 28.59 12.13 8.62
N GLN A 129 28.48 10.92 8.06
CA GLN A 129 27.94 10.71 6.72
C GLN A 129 26.48 11.14 6.61
N ALA A 130 25.69 10.89 7.65
CA ALA A 130 24.32 11.35 7.75
C ALA A 130 24.24 12.90 7.71
N GLY A 131 25.15 13.59 8.41
CA GLY A 131 25.28 15.04 8.37
C GLY A 131 25.61 15.58 6.97
N GLU A 132 26.50 14.93 6.24
CA GLU A 132 26.83 15.29 4.85
C GLU A 132 25.61 15.14 3.93
N VAL A 133 24.88 14.03 4.04
CA VAL A 133 23.63 13.81 3.29
C VAL A 133 22.60 14.87 3.61
N ALA A 134 22.39 15.20 4.89
CA ALA A 134 21.45 16.23 5.30
C ALA A 134 21.81 17.61 4.75
N ALA A 135 23.11 17.95 4.72
CA ALA A 135 23.60 19.19 4.13
C ALA A 135 23.29 19.25 2.63
N VAL A 136 23.58 18.17 1.88
CA VAL A 136 23.28 18.08 0.44
C VAL A 136 21.78 18.18 0.17
N ALA A 137 20.95 17.46 0.94
CA ALA A 137 19.50 17.52 0.81
C ALA A 137 18.97 18.94 1.11
N SER A 138 19.49 19.61 2.13
CA SER A 138 19.12 20.99 2.44
C SER A 138 19.49 21.97 1.34
N LEU A 139 20.66 21.81 0.70
CA LEU A 139 21.06 22.62 -0.44
C LEU A 139 20.12 22.39 -1.63
N ALA A 140 19.78 21.14 -1.92
CA ALA A 140 18.86 20.79 -3.01
C ALA A 140 17.46 21.40 -2.80
N CYS A 141 16.92 21.37 -1.58
CA CYS A 141 15.61 21.95 -1.25
C CYS A 141 15.56 23.47 -1.38
N LYS A 142 16.70 24.17 -1.24
CA LYS A 142 16.78 25.63 -1.38
C LYS A 142 16.82 26.08 -2.85
N GLY A 143 16.86 25.14 -3.79
CA GLY A 143 17.15 25.40 -5.20
C GLY A 143 18.63 25.67 -5.36
N ALA A 144 19.34 24.73 -5.97
CA ALA A 144 20.71 24.95 -6.42
C ALA A 144 20.75 26.04 -7.51
#